data_AF-A0A076ENZ2-F1
#
_entry.id   AF-A0A076ENZ2-F1
#
_cell.length_a   1.000
_cell.length_b   1.000
_cell.length_c   1.000
_cell.angle_alpha   90.00
_cell.angle_beta   90.00
_cell.angle_gamma   90.00
#
_symmetry.space_group_name_H-M   'P 1'
#
loop_
_entity.id
_entity.type
_entity.pdbx_description
1 polymer ?
#
loop_
_entity_poly.entity_id
_entity_poly.type
_entity_poly.pdbx_seq_one_letter_code
_entity_poly.pdbx_strand_id
1 'polypeptide(L)'
;MATPPQVDLYDLNAARSILERVVKRANVPLTKPVTRTRATLTDLAESQTLVIAALRELTPTDEEKAAILAHVADGLVDKSLAPAEVGAYLHKLADTGTNKQLQNLINQVAFRYSKRGTAALRQLGDALVTDLLRPWADRVTSELLQVAPTVLEHGPNPVERTPAVAEAYATAGRLTDSMNEAWSTADGLRRHGILTGGDVAQPLLYRFARPQLLADASTAHRSVWFLAYAVAKGAQPTVATHAEAKAGLVPA
;
A
#
# COMPACT_ATOMS: atom_id res chain seq x y z
N MET A 1 -16.41 23.07 -10.47
CA MET A 1 -15.41 21.98 -10.41
C MET A 1 -14.78 22.05 -9.04
N ALA A 2 -15.10 21.11 -8.15
CA ALA A 2 -14.50 21.05 -6.83
C ALA A 2 -13.04 20.61 -6.98
N THR A 3 -12.11 21.40 -6.46
CA THR A 3 -10.72 20.99 -6.28
C THR A 3 -10.75 19.66 -5.51
N PRO A 4 -10.15 18.56 -6.02
CA PRO A 4 -10.07 17.34 -5.24
C PRO A 4 -9.39 17.69 -3.91
N PRO A 5 -9.90 17.18 -2.77
CA PRO A 5 -9.28 17.45 -1.49
C PRO A 5 -7.80 17.11 -1.61
N GLN A 6 -6.96 18.02 -1.12
CA GLN A 6 -5.52 17.84 -1.08
C GLN A 6 -5.25 16.58 -0.28
N VAL A 7 -5.16 15.45 -0.98
CA VAL A 7 -4.96 14.14 -0.37
C VAL A 7 -3.68 14.27 0.45
N ASP A 8 -3.69 13.78 1.70
CA ASP A 8 -2.54 13.66 2.59
C ASP A 8 -1.48 12.71 1.98
N LEU A 9 -0.90 13.12 0.85
CA LEU A 9 -0.16 12.27 -0.08
C LEU A 9 1.36 12.37 0.11
N TYR A 10 1.78 13.07 1.17
CA TYR A 10 3.19 13.29 1.48
C TYR A 10 3.45 13.00 2.97
N ASP A 11 3.30 11.74 3.35
CA ASP A 11 3.77 11.25 4.63
C ASP A 11 4.59 9.96 4.45
N LEU A 12 5.89 10.06 4.72
CA LEU A 12 6.82 8.93 4.70
C LEU A 12 6.41 7.82 5.68
N ASN A 13 5.91 8.18 6.87
CA ASN A 13 5.46 7.22 7.86
C ASN A 13 4.18 6.53 7.41
N ALA A 14 3.27 7.26 6.76
CA ALA A 14 2.08 6.67 6.15
C ALA A 14 2.47 5.68 5.04
N ALA A 15 3.39 6.05 4.14
CA ALA A 15 3.88 5.16 3.08
C ALA A 15 4.50 3.87 3.64
N ARG A 16 5.35 3.99 4.68
CA ARG A 16 5.95 2.84 5.38
C ARG A 16 4.89 1.98 6.08
N SER A 17 3.97 2.60 6.80
CA SER A 17 2.88 1.92 7.51
C SER A 17 1.96 1.15 6.56
N ILE A 18 1.67 1.73 5.39
CA ILE A 18 0.90 1.06 4.33
C ILE A 18 1.64 -0.20 3.88
N LEU A 19 2.91 -0.09 3.47
CA LEU A 19 3.67 -1.23 2.95
C LEU A 19 3.82 -2.34 3.99
N GLU A 20 4.18 -2.00 5.24
CA GLU A 20 4.32 -2.97 6.35
C GLU A 20 2.99 -3.69 6.64
N ARG A 21 1.87 -2.96 6.59
CA ARG A 21 0.55 -3.54 6.78
C ARG A 21 0.22 -4.53 5.67
N VAL A 22 0.46 -4.18 4.40
CA VAL A 22 0.21 -5.07 3.26
C VAL A 22 1.09 -6.32 3.36
N VAL A 23 2.39 -6.15 3.64
CA VAL A 23 3.34 -7.25 3.82
C VAL A 23 2.87 -8.21 4.93
N LYS A 24 2.55 -7.67 6.11
CA LYS A 24 2.11 -8.47 7.25
C LYS A 24 0.80 -9.21 6.98
N ARG A 25 -0.16 -8.56 6.31
CA ARG A 25 -1.48 -9.14 6.04
C ARG A 25 -1.47 -10.16 4.92
N ALA A 26 -0.75 -9.87 3.84
CA ALA A 26 -0.59 -10.81 2.72
C ALA A 26 0.01 -12.13 3.20
N ASN A 27 1.00 -12.06 4.09
CA ASN A 27 1.70 -13.21 4.65
C ASN A 27 2.21 -14.15 3.54
N VAL A 28 2.85 -13.56 2.53
CA VAL A 28 3.47 -14.25 1.39
C VAL A 28 4.96 -13.91 1.34
N PRO A 29 5.80 -14.78 0.75
CA PRO A 29 7.22 -14.49 0.58
C PRO A 29 7.45 -13.17 -0.18
N LEU A 30 8.38 -12.34 0.31
CA LEU A 30 8.66 -11.05 -0.30
C LEU A 30 9.54 -11.19 -1.53
N THR A 31 9.17 -10.49 -2.60
CA THR A 31 9.99 -10.36 -3.79
C THR A 31 11.13 -9.35 -3.57
N LYS A 32 12.12 -9.37 -4.48
CA LYS A 32 13.23 -8.40 -4.44
C LYS A 32 12.75 -6.94 -4.54
N PRO A 33 11.81 -6.57 -5.45
CA PRO A 33 11.28 -5.20 -5.52
C PRO A 33 10.65 -4.74 -4.20
N VAL A 34 9.78 -5.56 -3.60
CA VAL A 34 9.12 -5.23 -2.31
C VAL A 34 10.15 -5.05 -1.20
N THR A 35 11.12 -5.97 -1.11
CA THR A 35 12.20 -5.90 -0.10
C THR A 35 13.04 -4.65 -0.26
N ARG A 36 13.41 -4.28 -1.49
CA ARG A 36 14.18 -3.08 -1.78
C ARG A 36 13.41 -1.81 -1.43
N THR A 37 12.14 -1.70 -1.82
CA THR A 37 11.31 -0.54 -1.50
C THR A 37 11.11 -0.41 0.01
N ARG A 38 10.90 -1.52 0.71
CA ARG A 38 10.82 -1.54 2.18
C ARG A 38 12.09 -1.00 2.82
N ALA A 39 13.27 -1.48 2.41
CA ALA A 39 14.55 -0.97 2.89
C ALA A 39 14.70 0.53 2.60
N THR A 40 14.39 0.95 1.37
CA THR A 40 14.46 2.37 0.98
C THR A 40 13.56 3.26 1.85
N LEU A 41 12.34 2.82 2.17
CA LEU A 41 11.43 3.58 3.04
C LEU A 41 11.95 3.66 4.48
N THR A 42 12.59 2.60 4.98
CA THR A 42 13.25 2.59 6.30
C THR A 42 14.44 3.54 6.32
N ASP A 43 15.35 3.42 5.35
CA ASP A 43 16.54 4.27 5.23
C ASP A 43 16.15 5.76 5.14
N LEU A 44 15.12 6.08 4.35
CA LEU A 44 14.59 7.44 4.26
C LEU A 44 14.04 7.94 5.60
N ALA A 45 13.35 7.10 6.38
CA ALA A 45 12.73 7.49 7.65
C ALA A 45 13.78 7.68 8.76
N GLU A 46 14.79 6.82 8.79
CA GLU A 46 15.95 6.97 9.68
C GLU A 46 16.74 8.23 9.32
N SER A 47 17.02 8.44 8.04
CA SER A 47 17.70 9.65 7.55
C SER A 47 16.92 10.92 7.87
N GLN A 48 15.59 10.92 7.68
CA GLN A 48 14.73 12.05 8.04
C GLN A 48 14.83 12.38 9.54
N THR A 49 14.78 11.36 10.40
CA THR A 49 14.90 11.52 11.85
C THR A 49 16.24 12.14 12.23
N LEU A 50 17.34 11.58 11.72
CA LEU A 50 18.70 12.05 12.00
C LEU A 50 18.91 13.48 11.53
N VAL A 51 18.49 13.80 10.31
CA VAL A 51 18.63 15.14 9.73
C VAL A 51 17.80 16.18 10.47
N ILE A 52 16.55 15.86 10.84
CA ILE A 52 15.71 16.80 11.59
C ILE A 52 16.28 17.02 13.00
N ALA A 53 16.80 15.98 13.65
CA ALA A 53 17.48 16.12 14.94
C ALA A 53 18.70 17.04 14.82
N ALA A 54 19.57 16.80 13.82
CA ALA A 54 20.74 17.63 13.56
C ALA A 54 20.38 19.09 13.26
N LEU A 55 19.30 19.35 12.51
CA LEU A 55 18.80 20.71 12.24
C LEU A 55 18.27 21.40 13.50
N ARG A 56 17.67 20.66 14.44
CA ARG A 56 17.16 21.23 15.70
C ARG A 56 18.27 21.55 16.68
N GLU A 57 19.33 20.75 16.69
CA GLU A 57 20.49 20.92 17.54
C GLU A 57 21.62 21.71 16.87
N LEU A 58 21.32 22.39 15.75
CA LEU A 58 22.30 23.09 14.94
C LEU A 58 23.03 24.14 15.77
N THR A 59 24.31 23.87 16.05
CA THR A 59 25.28 24.82 16.56
C THR A 59 26.30 25.10 15.45
N PRO A 60 26.54 26.36 15.07
CA PRO A 60 27.35 26.74 13.90
C PRO A 60 28.86 26.43 14.01
N THR A 61 29.30 25.55 14.90
CA THR A 61 30.71 25.21 15.11
C THR A 61 30.99 23.70 15.16
N ASP A 62 30.02 22.86 14.81
CA ASP A 62 30.09 21.40 14.94
C ASP A 62 30.28 20.71 13.56
N GLU A 63 31.49 20.22 13.29
CA GLU A 63 31.87 19.57 12.02
C GLU A 63 31.10 18.26 11.75
N GLU A 64 30.73 17.52 12.80
CA GLU A 64 29.99 16.25 12.68
C GLU A 64 28.54 16.52 12.25
N LYS A 65 27.92 17.58 12.81
CA LYS A 65 26.61 18.06 12.35
C LYS A 65 26.69 18.60 10.92
N ALA A 66 27.77 19.29 10.53
CA ALA A 66 27.95 19.75 9.16
C ALA A 66 27.98 18.59 8.14
N ALA A 67 28.57 17.44 8.48
CA ALA A 67 28.55 16.24 7.64
C ALA A 67 27.14 15.61 7.53
N ILE A 68 26.39 15.53 8.64
CA ILE A 68 24.97 15.09 8.62
C ILE A 68 24.12 16.04 7.79
N LEU A 69 24.44 17.33 7.81
CA LEU A 69 23.78 18.38 7.04
C LEU A 69 24.24 18.42 5.57
N ALA A 70 25.39 17.85 5.21
CA ALA A 70 25.76 17.62 3.82
C ALA A 70 24.81 16.63 3.14
N HIS A 71 24.21 15.69 3.87
CA HIS A 71 23.08 14.88 3.36
C HIS A 71 21.81 15.71 3.13
N VAL A 72 21.68 16.89 3.76
CA VAL A 72 20.66 17.89 3.42
C VAL A 72 20.96 18.50 2.06
N ALA A 73 22.19 18.48 1.52
CA ALA A 73 22.47 18.89 0.15
C ALA A 73 21.84 17.95 -0.89
N ASP A 74 21.91 16.63 -0.66
CA ASP A 74 21.12 15.62 -1.42
C ASP A 74 19.61 15.78 -1.20
N GLY A 75 19.22 16.35 -0.05
CA GLY A 75 17.86 16.77 0.25
C GLY A 75 17.45 18.11 -0.39
N LEU A 76 18.39 19.02 -0.65
CA LEU A 76 18.18 20.41 -1.09
C LEU A 76 18.23 20.57 -2.62
N VAL A 77 18.61 19.51 -3.35
CA VAL A 77 18.86 19.39 -4.81
C VAL A 77 17.97 20.18 -5.78
N ASP A 78 16.71 20.53 -5.44
CA ASP A 78 15.93 21.48 -6.28
C ASP A 78 16.52 22.91 -6.34
N LYS A 79 17.48 23.25 -5.46
CA LYS A 79 18.44 24.34 -5.66
C LYS A 79 19.80 23.68 -5.73
N SER A 80 20.40 23.63 -6.91
CA SER A 80 21.67 22.99 -7.24
C SER A 80 22.87 23.55 -6.45
N LEU A 81 22.87 23.34 -5.14
CA LEU A 81 23.92 23.76 -4.23
C LEU A 81 24.84 22.58 -3.95
N ALA A 82 26.14 22.79 -4.10
CA ALA A 82 27.14 21.83 -3.70
C ALA A 82 27.11 21.64 -2.16
N PRO A 83 27.56 20.50 -1.62
CA PRO A 83 27.59 20.25 -0.17
C PRO A 83 28.23 21.37 0.66
N ALA A 84 29.30 21.99 0.14
CA ALA A 84 29.97 23.12 0.78
C ALA A 84 29.09 24.39 0.85
N GLU A 85 28.25 24.64 -0.16
CA GLU A 85 27.34 25.80 -0.21
C GLU A 85 26.15 25.63 0.74
N VAL A 86 25.75 24.38 1.00
CA VAL A 86 24.76 24.05 2.03
C VAL A 86 25.30 24.32 3.42
N GLY A 87 26.55 23.93 3.70
CA GLY A 87 27.24 24.29 4.94
C GLY A 87 27.26 25.80 5.16
N ALA A 88 27.69 26.58 4.16
CA ALA A 88 27.73 28.05 4.24
C ALA A 88 26.34 28.68 4.44
N TYR A 89 25.31 28.14 3.76
CA TYR A 89 23.92 28.59 3.94
C TYR A 89 23.41 28.32 5.36
N LEU A 90 23.74 27.16 5.93
CA LEU A 90 23.35 26.77 7.28
C LEU A 90 24.07 27.58 8.36
N HIS A 91 25.37 27.87 8.20
CA HIS A 91 26.09 28.81 9.09
C HIS A 91 25.42 30.19 9.06
N LYS A 92 25.12 30.72 7.88
CA LYS A 92 24.41 32.00 7.76
C LYS A 92 23.04 31.96 8.45
N LEU A 93 22.32 30.85 8.34
CA LEU A 93 21.00 30.67 8.95
C LEU A 93 21.09 30.54 10.49
N ALA A 94 22.17 29.96 11.01
CA ALA A 94 22.43 29.88 12.44
C ALA A 94 22.88 31.23 13.02
N ASP A 95 23.71 31.98 12.31
CA ASP A 95 24.28 33.25 12.77
C ASP A 95 23.30 34.43 12.66
N THR A 96 22.45 34.43 11.63
CA THR A 96 21.58 35.58 11.28
C THR A 96 20.11 35.22 11.12
N GLY A 97 19.76 33.94 11.19
CA GLY A 97 18.41 33.48 10.93
C GLY A 97 17.48 33.62 12.14
N THR A 98 16.19 33.80 11.86
CA THR A 98 15.15 33.73 12.89
C THR A 98 14.72 32.28 13.12
N ASN A 99 14.24 31.93 14.32
CA ASN A 99 13.65 30.61 14.62
C ASN A 99 12.61 30.18 13.56
N LYS A 100 11.89 31.14 12.97
CA LYS A 100 10.93 30.90 11.89
C LYS A 100 11.59 30.37 10.60
N GLN A 101 12.77 30.85 10.24
CA GLN A 101 13.49 30.38 9.05
C GLN A 101 14.04 28.96 9.24
N LEU A 102 14.55 28.63 10.43
CA LEU A 102 14.97 27.27 10.76
C LEU A 102 13.79 26.30 10.74
N GLN A 103 12.66 26.69 11.34
CA GLN A 103 11.45 25.87 11.31
C GLN A 103 10.92 25.64 9.88
N ASN A 104 10.98 26.65 9.02
CA ASN A 104 10.63 26.50 7.61
C ASN A 104 11.55 25.51 6.89
N LEU A 105 12.85 25.53 7.17
CA LEU A 105 13.80 24.57 6.61
C LEU A 105 13.50 23.14 7.07
N ILE A 106 13.25 22.93 8.37
CA ILE A 106 12.86 21.63 8.92
C ILE A 106 11.62 21.09 8.21
N ASN A 107 10.58 21.93 8.05
CA ASN A 107 9.35 21.54 7.36
C ASN A 107 9.60 21.19 5.88
N GLN A 108 10.47 21.94 5.19
CA GLN A 108 10.84 21.66 3.80
C GLN A 108 11.58 20.33 3.66
N VAL A 109 12.54 20.06 4.55
CA VAL A 109 13.27 18.79 4.56
C VAL A 109 12.32 17.63 4.82
N ALA A 110 11.47 17.74 5.85
CA ALA A 110 10.46 16.72 6.17
C ALA A 110 9.57 16.42 4.96
N PHE A 111 9.05 17.46 4.30
CA PHE A 111 8.21 17.33 3.11
C PHE A 111 8.92 16.61 1.94
N ARG A 112 10.22 16.87 1.72
CA ARG A 112 10.97 16.22 0.63
C ARG A 112 11.21 14.73 0.89
N TYR A 113 11.55 14.36 2.11
CA TYR A 113 11.64 12.94 2.51
C TYR A 113 10.28 12.24 2.31
N SER A 114 9.19 12.89 2.71
CA SER A 114 7.84 12.40 2.41
C SER A 114 7.56 12.25 0.92
N LYS A 115 7.93 13.23 0.10
CA LYS A 115 7.80 13.16 -1.37
C LYS A 115 8.60 12.00 -1.97
N ARG A 116 9.83 11.77 -1.51
CA ARG A 116 10.67 10.63 -1.93
C ARG A 116 10.08 9.29 -1.50
N GLY A 117 9.56 9.20 -0.27
CA GLY A 117 8.89 8.00 0.23
C GLY A 117 7.65 7.63 -0.59
N THR A 118 6.76 8.60 -0.82
CA THR A 118 5.60 8.39 -1.69
C THR A 118 6.02 8.02 -3.12
N ALA A 119 7.06 8.65 -3.67
CA ALA A 119 7.56 8.33 -5.01
C ALA A 119 8.10 6.89 -5.09
N ALA A 120 8.86 6.43 -4.10
CA ALA A 120 9.36 5.05 -4.04
C ALA A 120 8.20 4.04 -3.96
N LEU A 121 7.17 4.33 -3.16
CA LEU A 121 5.98 3.47 -3.08
C LEU A 121 5.18 3.45 -4.39
N ARG A 122 5.05 4.59 -5.07
CA ARG A 122 4.41 4.69 -6.39
C ARG A 122 5.19 4.00 -7.50
N GLN A 123 6.52 4.04 -7.44
CA GLN A 123 7.38 3.30 -8.38
C GLN A 123 7.20 1.79 -8.25
N LEU A 124 6.92 1.29 -7.04
CA LEU A 124 6.53 -0.10 -6.87
C LEU A 124 5.16 -0.36 -7.52
N GLY A 125 4.19 0.54 -7.31
CA GLY A 125 2.97 0.62 -8.11
C GLY A 125 2.25 -0.71 -8.27
N ASP A 126 1.88 -1.07 -9.50
CA ASP A 126 1.18 -2.31 -9.82
C ASP A 126 2.00 -3.59 -9.55
N ALA A 127 3.32 -3.50 -9.29
CA ALA A 127 4.07 -4.64 -8.77
C ALA A 127 3.57 -5.09 -7.39
N LEU A 128 2.93 -4.20 -6.59
CA LEU A 128 2.23 -4.61 -5.37
C LEU A 128 1.09 -5.60 -5.65
N VAL A 129 0.45 -5.49 -6.82
CA VAL A 129 -0.60 -6.42 -7.23
C VAL A 129 0.00 -7.79 -7.48
N THR A 130 1.03 -7.87 -8.33
CA THR A 130 1.64 -9.14 -8.73
C THR A 130 2.41 -9.81 -7.61
N ASP A 131 3.07 -9.02 -6.76
CA ASP A 131 4.05 -9.55 -5.79
C ASP A 131 3.42 -9.84 -4.42
N LEU A 132 2.30 -9.20 -4.07
CA LEU A 132 1.68 -9.33 -2.74
C LEU A 132 0.18 -9.60 -2.80
N LEU A 133 -0.61 -8.73 -3.43
CA LEU A 133 -2.07 -8.76 -3.32
C LEU A 133 -2.70 -9.94 -4.06
N ARG A 134 -2.20 -10.27 -5.26
CA ARG A 134 -2.65 -11.44 -6.02
C ARG A 134 -2.20 -12.74 -5.35
N PRO A 135 -0.93 -12.95 -4.96
CA PRO A 135 -0.54 -14.12 -4.18
C PRO A 135 -1.35 -14.31 -2.89
N TRP A 136 -1.72 -13.21 -2.22
CA TRP A 136 -2.63 -13.26 -1.07
C TRP A 136 -4.02 -13.77 -1.48
N ALA A 137 -4.62 -13.18 -2.52
CA ALA A 137 -5.92 -13.64 -3.03
C ALA A 137 -5.88 -15.11 -3.47
N ASP A 138 -4.84 -15.54 -4.19
CA ASP A 138 -4.67 -16.90 -4.69
C ASP A 138 -4.58 -17.93 -3.54
N ARG A 139 -3.86 -17.58 -2.46
CA ARG A 139 -3.80 -18.39 -1.24
C ARG A 139 -5.19 -18.53 -0.61
N VAL A 140 -5.91 -17.42 -0.42
CA VAL A 140 -7.26 -17.41 0.14
C VAL A 140 -8.22 -18.24 -0.72
N THR A 141 -8.15 -18.10 -2.04
CA THR A 141 -8.95 -18.87 -3.00
C THR A 141 -8.64 -20.37 -2.92
N SER A 142 -7.36 -20.74 -2.82
CA SER A 142 -6.93 -22.14 -2.69
C SER A 142 -7.42 -22.78 -1.38
N GLU A 143 -7.34 -22.06 -0.27
CA GLU A 143 -7.86 -22.50 1.03
C GLU A 143 -9.39 -22.59 1.01
N LEU A 144 -10.08 -21.63 0.38
CA LEU A 144 -11.55 -21.61 0.31
C LEU A 144 -12.09 -22.75 -0.55
N LEU A 145 -11.37 -23.17 -1.59
CA LEU A 145 -11.74 -24.29 -2.44
C LEU A 145 -11.91 -25.60 -1.65
N GLN A 146 -11.17 -25.77 -0.55
CA GLN A 146 -11.26 -26.97 0.31
C GLN A 146 -12.59 -27.06 1.08
N VAL A 147 -13.17 -25.92 1.46
CA VAL A 147 -14.40 -25.86 2.28
C VAL A 147 -15.64 -25.43 1.48
N ALA A 148 -15.44 -24.95 0.25
CA ALA A 148 -16.52 -24.49 -0.61
C ALA A 148 -17.60 -25.55 -0.89
N PRO A 149 -17.30 -26.85 -1.12
CA PRO A 149 -18.34 -27.86 -1.35
C PRO A 149 -19.36 -27.93 -0.21
N THR A 150 -18.89 -27.96 1.05
CA THR A 150 -19.75 -27.99 2.24
C THR A 150 -20.59 -26.71 2.36
N VAL A 151 -20.00 -25.53 2.13
CA VAL A 151 -20.75 -24.26 2.19
C VAL A 151 -21.83 -24.21 1.10
N LEU A 152 -21.57 -24.78 -0.08
CA LEU A 152 -22.54 -24.80 -1.16
C LEU A 152 -23.67 -25.78 -0.93
N GLU A 153 -23.36 -26.98 -0.44
CA GLU A 153 -24.34 -28.01 -0.09
C GLU A 153 -25.35 -27.50 0.94
N HIS A 154 -24.88 -26.80 1.98
CA HIS A 154 -25.74 -26.29 3.07
C HIS A 154 -26.30 -24.87 2.82
N GLY A 155 -25.98 -24.26 1.67
CA GLY A 155 -26.56 -22.98 1.24
C GLY A 155 -26.11 -21.75 2.07
N PRO A 156 -26.70 -20.57 1.85
CA PRO A 156 -26.29 -19.35 2.57
C PRO A 156 -26.68 -19.38 4.07
N ASN A 157 -27.69 -20.15 4.44
CA ASN A 157 -28.25 -20.26 5.78
C ASN A 157 -28.30 -21.73 6.20
N PRO A 158 -27.21 -22.31 6.74
CA PRO A 158 -27.20 -23.72 7.11
C PRO A 158 -28.23 -23.98 8.22
N VAL A 159 -29.22 -24.82 7.91
CA VAL A 159 -30.27 -25.27 8.84
C VAL A 159 -29.72 -26.34 9.79
N GLU A 160 -28.85 -27.21 9.28
CA GLU A 160 -28.16 -28.24 10.04
C GLU A 160 -26.73 -27.79 10.36
N ARG A 161 -26.35 -27.86 11.63
CA ARG A 161 -25.03 -27.44 12.12
C ARG A 161 -24.36 -28.59 12.85
N THR A 162 -23.90 -29.60 12.11
CA THR A 162 -22.91 -30.51 12.65
C THR A 162 -21.62 -29.74 12.97
N PRO A 163 -20.76 -30.23 13.89
CA PRO A 163 -19.50 -29.56 14.18
C PRO A 163 -18.64 -29.31 12.94
N ALA A 164 -18.60 -30.25 11.99
CA ALA A 164 -17.85 -30.11 10.74
C ALA A 164 -18.41 -29.00 9.84
N VAL A 165 -19.73 -28.89 9.72
CA VAL A 165 -20.38 -27.80 8.97
C VAL A 165 -20.07 -26.46 9.63
N ALA A 166 -20.18 -26.38 10.97
CA ALA A 166 -19.85 -25.14 11.69
C ALA A 166 -18.39 -24.71 11.47
N GLU A 167 -17.45 -25.64 11.48
CA GLU A 167 -16.03 -25.39 11.22
C GLU A 167 -15.77 -24.92 9.78
N ALA A 168 -16.42 -25.55 8.79
CA ALA A 168 -16.32 -25.14 7.38
C ALA A 168 -16.79 -23.70 7.18
N TYR A 169 -17.94 -23.31 7.76
CA TYR A 169 -18.45 -21.94 7.66
C TYR A 169 -17.59 -20.94 8.44
N ALA A 170 -17.04 -21.31 9.60
CA ALA A 170 -16.12 -20.46 10.34
C ALA A 170 -14.84 -20.19 9.54
N THR A 171 -14.29 -21.24 8.91
CA THR A 171 -13.11 -21.14 8.04
C THR A 171 -13.40 -20.29 6.80
N ALA A 172 -14.50 -20.58 6.09
CA ALA A 172 -14.94 -19.80 4.94
C ALA A 172 -15.22 -18.33 5.30
N GLY A 173 -15.75 -18.05 6.50
CA GLY A 173 -15.93 -16.70 7.05
C GLY A 173 -14.61 -15.95 7.15
N ARG A 174 -13.61 -16.53 7.84
CA ARG A 174 -12.28 -15.91 7.97
C ARG A 174 -11.61 -15.66 6.61
N LEU A 175 -11.73 -16.61 5.68
CA LEU A 175 -11.18 -16.49 4.33
C LEU A 175 -11.89 -15.40 3.52
N THR A 176 -13.21 -15.28 3.66
CA THR A 176 -14.00 -14.22 3.02
C THR A 176 -13.61 -12.85 3.53
N ASP A 177 -13.42 -12.69 4.85
CA ASP A 177 -12.93 -11.44 5.44
C ASP A 177 -11.53 -11.10 4.94
N SER A 178 -10.65 -12.10 4.81
CA SER A 178 -9.30 -11.93 4.27
C SER A 178 -9.32 -11.47 2.80
N MET A 179 -10.18 -12.05 1.95
CA MET A 179 -10.34 -11.61 0.56
C MET A 179 -10.87 -10.18 0.48
N ASN A 180 -11.87 -9.83 1.30
CA ASN A 180 -12.40 -8.47 1.38
C ASN A 180 -11.33 -7.46 1.86
N GLU A 181 -10.45 -7.87 2.78
CA GLU A 181 -9.31 -7.06 3.21
C GLU A 181 -8.32 -6.83 2.05
N ALA A 182 -8.02 -7.85 1.24
CA ALA A 182 -7.18 -7.71 0.05
C ALA A 182 -7.78 -6.73 -0.97
N TRP A 183 -9.08 -6.85 -1.26
CA TRP A 183 -9.78 -5.95 -2.18
C TRP A 183 -9.86 -4.52 -1.67
N SER A 184 -10.23 -4.31 -0.41
CA SER A 184 -10.32 -2.98 0.19
C SER A 184 -8.95 -2.31 0.29
N THR A 185 -7.89 -3.08 0.53
CA THR A 185 -6.49 -2.62 0.47
C THR A 185 -6.14 -2.14 -0.93
N ALA A 186 -6.42 -2.95 -1.97
CA ALA A 186 -6.17 -2.57 -3.36
C ALA A 186 -6.94 -1.30 -3.75
N ASP A 187 -8.21 -1.20 -3.37
CA ASP A 187 -9.05 -0.02 -3.64
C ASP A 187 -8.54 1.22 -2.89
N GLY A 188 -8.04 1.06 -1.65
CA GLY A 188 -7.34 2.11 -0.92
C GLY A 188 -6.11 2.60 -1.68
N LEU A 189 -5.23 1.69 -2.10
CA LEU A 189 -4.01 2.04 -2.82
C LEU A 189 -4.30 2.73 -4.17
N ARG A 190 -5.36 2.33 -4.90
CA ARG A 190 -5.82 3.03 -6.11
C ARG A 190 -6.33 4.44 -5.80
N ARG A 191 -7.14 4.61 -4.76
CA ARG A 191 -7.64 5.94 -4.33
C ARG A 191 -6.51 6.89 -3.94
N HIS A 192 -5.42 6.37 -3.39
CA HIS A 192 -4.22 7.16 -3.06
C HIS A 192 -3.25 7.36 -4.24
N GLY A 193 -3.57 6.82 -5.43
CA GLY A 193 -2.71 6.90 -6.61
C GLY A 193 -1.36 6.20 -6.41
N ILE A 194 -1.34 5.12 -5.64
CA ILE A 194 -0.20 4.21 -5.53
C ILE A 194 -0.31 3.14 -6.61
N LEU A 195 -1.44 2.43 -6.66
CA LEU A 195 -1.78 1.55 -7.76
C LEU A 195 -2.32 2.36 -8.93
N THR A 196 -2.10 1.86 -10.15
CA THR A 196 -2.73 2.47 -11.33
C THR A 196 -4.25 2.38 -11.17
N GLY A 197 -4.92 3.53 -11.25
CA GLY A 197 -6.37 3.63 -11.24
C GLY A 197 -6.89 4.15 -12.58
N GLY A 198 -8.18 4.01 -12.81
CA GLY A 198 -8.87 4.61 -13.95
C GLY A 198 -10.36 4.30 -13.93
N ASP A 199 -11.10 4.93 -14.84
CA ASP A 199 -12.56 4.82 -14.98
C ASP A 199 -12.95 3.48 -15.59
N VAL A 200 -12.71 2.38 -14.86
CA VAL A 200 -13.27 1.09 -15.22
C VAL A 200 -14.72 1.08 -14.78
N ALA A 201 -15.64 0.94 -15.74
CA ALA A 201 -17.08 0.97 -15.50
C ALA A 201 -17.58 -0.13 -14.55
N GLN A 202 -16.82 -1.23 -14.38
CA GLN A 202 -17.21 -2.37 -13.56
C GLN A 202 -16.13 -2.75 -12.53
N PRO A 203 -16.35 -2.50 -11.22
CA PRO A 203 -15.41 -2.85 -10.15
C PRO A 203 -15.09 -4.35 -10.05
N LEU A 204 -15.99 -5.23 -10.53
CA LEU A 204 -15.79 -6.68 -10.50
C LEU A 204 -14.58 -7.13 -11.34
N LEU A 205 -14.21 -6.38 -12.37
CA LEU A 205 -13.05 -6.67 -13.21
C LEU A 205 -11.72 -6.55 -12.46
N TYR A 206 -11.71 -5.84 -11.32
CA TYR A 206 -10.54 -5.80 -10.44
C TYR A 206 -10.46 -6.96 -9.45
N ARG A 207 -11.57 -7.69 -9.27
CA ARG A 207 -11.79 -8.62 -8.16
C ARG A 207 -11.99 -10.07 -8.61
N PHE A 208 -12.35 -10.28 -9.86
CA PHE A 208 -12.59 -11.60 -10.44
C PHE A 208 -12.01 -11.65 -11.84
N ALA A 209 -11.31 -12.75 -12.14
CA ALA A 209 -10.79 -12.98 -13.47
C ALA A 209 -11.91 -13.34 -14.47
N ARG A 210 -12.98 -13.99 -13.98
CA ARG A 210 -14.11 -14.45 -14.80
C ARG A 210 -15.44 -14.03 -14.16
N PRO A 211 -15.76 -12.72 -14.12
CA PRO A 211 -16.96 -12.21 -13.45
C PRO A 211 -18.27 -12.73 -14.05
N GLN A 212 -18.27 -13.18 -15.31
CA GLN A 212 -19.41 -13.81 -15.98
C GLN A 212 -19.81 -15.18 -15.38
N LEU A 213 -18.96 -15.77 -14.54
CA LEU A 213 -19.24 -17.04 -13.84
C LEU A 213 -19.79 -16.82 -12.42
N LEU A 214 -20.02 -15.56 -12.03
CA LEU A 214 -20.62 -15.23 -10.75
C LEU A 214 -22.12 -15.56 -10.77
N ALA A 215 -22.67 -15.88 -9.59
CA ALA A 215 -24.12 -15.99 -9.43
C ALA A 215 -24.77 -14.62 -9.71
N ASP A 216 -25.98 -14.63 -10.27
CA ASP A 216 -26.77 -13.41 -10.48
C ASP A 216 -26.94 -12.65 -9.16
N ALA A 217 -26.75 -11.33 -9.21
CA ALA A 217 -26.82 -10.44 -8.04
C ALA A 217 -28.23 -10.35 -7.42
N SER A 218 -29.24 -11.01 -7.99
CA SER A 218 -30.66 -10.89 -7.60
C SER A 218 -31.08 -11.74 -6.41
N THR A 219 -30.15 -12.40 -5.72
CA THR A 219 -30.47 -13.14 -4.50
C THR A 219 -29.48 -12.80 -3.41
N ALA A 220 -30.02 -12.52 -2.23
CA ALA A 220 -29.31 -12.14 -1.00
C ALA A 220 -28.37 -13.25 -0.51
N HIS A 221 -27.31 -13.53 -1.26
CA HIS A 221 -26.29 -14.47 -0.88
C HIS A 221 -25.42 -13.81 0.20
N ARG A 222 -25.38 -14.42 1.38
CA ARG A 222 -24.41 -14.04 2.41
C ARG A 222 -23.01 -14.13 1.81
N SER A 223 -22.16 -13.13 2.06
CA SER A 223 -20.83 -12.95 1.44
C SER A 223 -19.98 -14.22 1.38
N VAL A 224 -20.04 -15.04 2.43
CA VAL A 224 -19.34 -16.32 2.54
C VAL A 224 -19.78 -17.31 1.47
N TRP A 225 -21.09 -17.49 1.29
CA TRP A 225 -21.62 -18.39 0.27
C TRP A 225 -21.31 -17.87 -1.13
N PHE A 226 -21.44 -16.56 -1.35
CA PHE A 226 -21.14 -15.94 -2.65
C PHE A 226 -19.68 -16.19 -3.06
N LEU A 227 -18.74 -15.99 -2.15
CA LEU A 227 -17.33 -16.23 -2.45
C LEU A 227 -17.03 -17.71 -2.64
N ALA A 228 -17.60 -18.60 -1.82
CA ALA A 228 -17.49 -20.05 -2.01
C ALA A 228 -18.04 -20.50 -3.38
N TYR A 229 -19.18 -19.94 -3.80
CA TYR A 229 -19.76 -20.16 -5.13
C TYR A 229 -18.82 -19.68 -6.23
N ALA A 230 -18.31 -18.46 -6.12
CA ALA A 230 -17.40 -17.87 -7.09
C ALA A 230 -16.14 -18.73 -7.28
N VAL A 231 -15.57 -19.23 -6.18
CA VAL A 231 -14.42 -20.17 -6.23
C VAL A 231 -14.81 -21.49 -6.90
N ALA A 232 -15.88 -22.14 -6.45
CA ALA A 232 -16.29 -23.45 -6.96
C ALA A 232 -16.71 -23.42 -8.43
N LYS A 233 -17.27 -22.31 -8.91
CA LYS A 233 -17.64 -22.11 -10.33
C LYS A 233 -16.49 -21.59 -11.19
N GLY A 234 -15.31 -21.34 -10.60
CA GLY A 234 -14.14 -20.90 -11.34
C GLY A 234 -14.20 -19.43 -11.78
N ALA A 235 -14.95 -18.59 -11.08
CA ALA A 235 -14.94 -17.13 -11.29
C ALA A 235 -13.59 -16.49 -10.90
N GLN A 236 -12.74 -17.25 -10.16
CA GLN A 236 -11.37 -16.91 -9.77
C GLN A 236 -11.28 -15.52 -9.09
N PRO A 237 -11.65 -15.42 -7.80
CA PRO A 237 -11.37 -14.24 -7.01
C PRO A 237 -9.88 -13.89 -7.08
N THR A 238 -9.56 -12.62 -7.32
CA THR A 238 -8.19 -12.17 -7.54
C THR A 238 -8.05 -10.68 -7.22
N VAL A 239 -6.85 -10.14 -7.41
CA VAL A 239 -6.59 -8.69 -7.51
C VAL A 239 -5.93 -8.43 -8.85
N ALA A 240 -6.62 -7.69 -9.72
CA ALA A 240 -6.12 -7.33 -11.05
C ALA A 240 -5.47 -5.93 -11.08
N THR A 241 -4.47 -5.78 -11.93
CA THR A 241 -3.91 -4.48 -12.32
C THR A 241 -4.92 -3.70 -13.16
N HIS A 242 -4.69 -2.40 -13.35
CA HIS A 242 -5.53 -1.60 -14.25
C HIS A 242 -5.52 -2.11 -15.69
N ALA A 243 -4.36 -2.52 -16.19
CA ALA A 243 -4.22 -3.02 -17.55
C ALA A 243 -5.05 -4.30 -17.77
N GLU A 244 -4.99 -5.25 -16.84
CA GLU A 244 -5.76 -6.50 -16.90
C GLU A 244 -7.27 -6.23 -16.82
N ALA A 245 -7.70 -5.41 -15.86
CA ALA A 245 -9.11 -5.05 -15.69
C ALA A 245 -9.69 -4.35 -16.92
N LYS A 246 -8.93 -3.44 -17.54
CA LYS A 246 -9.34 -2.73 -18.76
C LYS A 246 -9.44 -3.65 -19.98
N ALA A 247 -8.51 -4.59 -20.11
CA ALA A 247 -8.46 -5.50 -21.24
C ALA A 247 -9.46 -6.67 -21.11
N GLY A 248 -10.13 -6.80 -19.96
CA GLY A 248 -10.97 -7.97 -19.66
C GLY A 248 -10.17 -9.27 -19.64
N LEU A 249 -8.87 -9.17 -19.35
CA LEU A 249 -7.97 -10.31 -19.37
C LEU A 249 -8.13 -11.11 -18.08
N VAL A 250 -8.22 -12.43 -18.24
CA VAL A 250 -7.98 -13.38 -17.16
C VAL A 250 -6.47 -13.31 -16.86
N PRO A 251 -6.03 -13.03 -15.62
CA PRO A 251 -4.62 -13.12 -15.26
C PRO A 251 -4.10 -14.51 -15.64
N ALA A 252 -2.93 -14.56 -16.28
CA ALA A 252 -2.27 -15.79 -16.69
C ALA A 252 -1.85 -16.63 -15.47
#